data_AF-A0A2Z7CDT5-F1
#
_entry.id   AF-A0A2Z7CDT5-F1
#
_cell.length_a   1.000
_cell.length_b   1.000
_cell.length_c   1.000
_cell.angle_alpha   90.00
_cell.angle_beta   90.00
_cell.angle_gamma   90.00
#
_symmetry.space_group_name_H-M   'P 1'
#
loop_
_entity.id
_entity.type
_entity.pdbx_description
1 polymer ?
#
loop_
_entity_poly.entity_id
_entity_poly.type
_entity_poly.pdbx_seq_one_letter_code
_entity_poly.pdbx_strand_id
1 'polypeptide(L)'
;MSTSHNKIPMFSKEDYDDWKIRMQAHLAAQDDDMWSVITEGPLKIMKPNLAFAISNGEPQFLEKSIHEYTNEDKKKANLDNVAKDIIFKTLDKDKNMFSKIKTCATAKDISEKLTQICEGNDETKENKLTVAQQKYVMDLF
;
A
#
# COMPACT_ATOMS: atom_id res chain seq x y z
N MET A 1 -28.28 -20.84 -3.44
CA MET A 1 -27.07 -20.90 -4.28
C MET A 1 -25.99 -20.10 -3.57
N SER A 2 -24.92 -20.75 -3.11
CA SER A 2 -23.82 -20.04 -2.45
C SER A 2 -23.02 -19.33 -3.52
N THR A 3 -23.18 -18.02 -3.61
CA THR A 3 -22.35 -17.20 -4.49
C THR A 3 -20.94 -17.15 -3.89
N SER A 4 -19.98 -17.81 -4.53
CA SER A 4 -18.56 -17.69 -4.19
C SER A 4 -18.04 -16.31 -4.60
N HIS A 5 -18.44 -15.26 -3.89
CA HIS A 5 -17.88 -13.92 -4.08
C HIS A 5 -16.66 -13.77 -3.17
N ASN A 6 -15.58 -13.22 -3.73
CA ASN A 6 -14.34 -12.82 -3.06
C ASN A 6 -13.24 -13.86 -2.88
N LYS A 7 -12.91 -14.60 -3.96
CA LYS A 7 -11.54 -15.14 -4.05
C LYS A 7 -10.57 -13.99 -4.29
N ILE A 8 -9.64 -13.80 -3.35
CA ILE A 8 -8.60 -12.77 -3.43
C ILE A 8 -7.78 -12.98 -4.73
N PRO A 9 -7.49 -11.94 -5.53
CA PRO A 9 -6.67 -12.05 -6.73
C PRO A 9 -5.29 -12.63 -6.41
N MET A 10 -4.91 -13.70 -7.10
CA MET A 10 -3.60 -14.33 -6.87
C MET A 10 -2.50 -13.48 -7.49
N PHE A 11 -1.43 -13.24 -6.73
CA PHE A 11 -0.30 -12.45 -7.20
C PHE A 11 0.44 -13.14 -8.36
N SER A 12 0.76 -12.37 -9.40
CA SER A 12 1.63 -12.74 -10.51
C SER A 12 2.60 -11.59 -10.74
N LYS A 13 3.90 -11.87 -10.73
CA LYS A 13 4.91 -10.85 -11.09
C LYS A 13 4.90 -10.58 -12.60
N GLU A 14 4.68 -11.61 -13.40
CA GLU A 14 4.65 -11.52 -14.87
C GLU A 14 3.45 -10.69 -15.35
N ASP A 15 2.32 -10.80 -14.63
CA ASP A 15 1.08 -10.07 -14.91
C ASP A 15 0.80 -9.02 -13.82
N TYR A 16 1.82 -8.29 -13.39
CA TYR A 16 1.71 -7.37 -12.24
C TYR A 16 0.65 -6.28 -12.47
N ASP A 17 0.59 -5.69 -13.66
CA ASP A 17 -0.39 -4.65 -13.99
C ASP A 17 -1.83 -5.17 -13.93
N ASP A 18 -2.07 -6.36 -14.49
CA ASP A 18 -3.35 -7.06 -14.43
C ASP A 18 -3.74 -7.40 -12.99
N TRP A 19 -2.78 -7.89 -12.19
CA TRP A 19 -3.00 -8.16 -10.78
C TRP A 19 -3.35 -6.88 -10.01
N LYS A 20 -2.65 -5.77 -10.27
CA LYS A 20 -2.87 -4.46 -9.63
C LYS A 20 -4.28 -3.95 -9.88
N ILE A 21 -4.76 -4.02 -11.13
CA ILE A 21 -6.13 -3.64 -11.50
C ILE A 21 -7.17 -4.51 -10.77
N ARG A 22 -6.97 -5.84 -10.76
CA ARG A 22 -7.89 -6.77 -10.08
C ARG A 22 -7.87 -6.57 -8.56
N MET A 23 -6.71 -6.29 -7.99
CA MET A 23 -6.53 -6.02 -6.56
C MET A 23 -7.25 -4.73 -6.16
N GLN A 24 -7.08 -3.65 -6.93
CA GLN A 24 -7.80 -2.40 -6.72
C GLN A 24 -9.32 -2.61 -6.74
N ALA A 25 -9.85 -3.31 -7.74
CA ALA A 25 -11.28 -3.61 -7.81
C ALA A 25 -11.76 -4.47 -6.63
N HIS A 26 -10.96 -5.43 -6.18
CA HIS A 26 -11.29 -6.27 -5.03
C HIS A 26 -11.33 -5.47 -3.72
N LEU A 27 -10.37 -4.57 -3.50
CA LEU A 27 -10.30 -3.71 -2.31
C LEU A 27 -11.46 -2.70 -2.29
N ALA A 28 -11.74 -2.05 -3.43
CA ALA A 28 -12.86 -1.12 -3.56
C ALA A 28 -14.23 -1.79 -3.34
N ALA A 29 -14.37 -3.08 -3.65
CA ALA A 29 -15.58 -3.83 -3.36
C ALA A 29 -15.77 -4.16 -1.86
N GLN A 30 -14.73 -3.98 -1.02
CA GLN A 30 -14.82 -4.18 0.42
C GLN A 30 -15.13 -2.91 1.19
N ASP A 31 -14.47 -1.81 0.84
CA ASP A 31 -14.66 -0.49 1.44
C ASP A 31 -14.17 0.59 0.47
N ASP A 32 -14.94 1.67 0.32
CA ASP A 32 -14.63 2.77 -0.58
C ASP A 32 -13.32 3.48 -0.21
N ASP A 33 -12.95 3.49 1.08
CA ASP A 33 -11.72 4.12 1.58
C ASP A 33 -10.48 3.21 1.43
N MET A 34 -10.65 1.95 1.05
CA MET A 34 -9.56 0.96 1.01
C MET A 34 -8.46 1.35 0.00
N TRP A 35 -8.84 1.93 -1.14
CA TRP A 35 -7.87 2.38 -2.14
C TRP A 35 -7.06 3.59 -1.66
N SER A 36 -7.69 4.51 -0.93
CA SER A 36 -7.01 5.64 -0.30
C SER A 36 -5.99 5.17 0.73
N VAL A 37 -6.31 4.12 1.49
CA VAL A 37 -5.36 3.51 2.43
C VAL A 37 -4.11 2.97 1.74
N ILE A 38 -4.26 2.35 0.56
CA ILE A 38 -3.14 1.83 -0.23
C ILE A 38 -2.29 2.94 -0.85
N THR A 39 -2.88 4.05 -1.25
CA THR A 39 -2.19 5.09 -2.04
C THR A 39 -1.71 6.26 -1.21
N GLU A 40 -2.43 6.62 -0.15
CA GLU A 40 -2.17 7.77 0.71
C GLU A 40 -1.62 7.35 2.08
N GLY A 41 -1.98 6.14 2.55
CA GLY A 41 -1.57 5.59 3.84
C GLY A 41 -2.75 5.51 4.82
N PRO A 42 -2.50 5.14 6.10
CA PRO A 42 -3.56 4.97 7.09
C PRO A 42 -4.45 6.21 7.25
N LEU A 43 -5.77 6.00 7.32
CA LEU A 43 -6.72 7.09 7.47
C LEU A 43 -6.55 7.81 8.81
N LYS A 44 -6.56 9.15 8.75
CA LYS A 44 -6.67 9.99 9.94
C LYS A 44 -8.13 10.28 10.24
N ILE A 45 -8.59 9.90 11.44
CA ILE A 45 -9.96 10.12 11.84
C ILE A 45 -10.11 11.54 12.37
N MET A 46 -10.91 12.36 11.69
CA MET A 46 -11.07 13.78 12.01
C MET A 46 -12.40 14.09 12.70
N LYS A 47 -12.45 15.18 13.47
CA LYS A 47 -13.68 15.80 14.01
C LYS A 47 -13.67 17.32 13.78
N PRO A 48 -14.85 17.97 13.74
CA PRO A 48 -14.93 19.43 13.67
C PRO A 48 -14.28 20.09 14.89
N ASN A 49 -13.47 21.11 14.64
CA ASN A 49 -12.91 21.98 15.67
C ASN A 49 -13.90 23.12 15.98
N LEU A 50 -14.87 22.85 16.85
CA LEU A 50 -15.92 23.81 17.21
C LEU A 50 -15.37 25.10 17.86
N ALA A 51 -14.21 25.04 18.52
CA ALA A 51 -13.62 26.22 19.14
C ALA A 51 -13.09 27.24 18.10
N PHE A 52 -12.61 26.77 16.96
CA PHE A 52 -12.00 27.60 15.92
C PHE A 52 -12.99 27.99 14.81
N ALA A 53 -14.00 27.15 14.55
CA ALA A 53 -15.08 27.47 13.61
C ALA A 53 -15.85 28.74 13.99
N ILE A 54 -15.88 29.09 15.28
CA ILE A 54 -16.54 30.30 15.81
C ILE A 54 -15.76 31.58 15.46
N SER A 55 -14.44 31.52 15.24
CA SER A 55 -13.63 32.72 15.01
C SER A 55 -13.49 33.11 13.53
N ASN A 56 -13.48 32.13 12.61
CA ASN A 56 -13.10 32.38 11.20
C ASN A 56 -14.16 31.94 10.18
N GLY A 57 -15.32 31.43 10.61
CA GLY A 57 -16.44 31.06 9.72
C GLY A 57 -16.24 29.80 8.87
N GLU A 58 -15.01 29.32 8.69
CA GLU A 58 -14.73 28.04 8.01
C GLU A 58 -14.62 26.86 8.99
N PRO A 59 -15.20 25.69 8.65
CA PRO A 59 -15.01 24.47 9.43
C PRO A 59 -13.54 24.04 9.42
N GLN A 60 -12.87 24.15 10.56
CA GLN A 60 -11.58 23.52 10.76
C GLN A 60 -11.78 22.10 11.30
N PHE A 61 -10.91 21.16 10.91
CA PHE A 61 -10.92 19.78 11.37
C PHE A 61 -9.68 19.49 12.23
N LEU A 62 -9.86 18.66 13.26
CA LEU A 62 -8.78 18.20 14.14
C LEU A 62 -8.82 16.67 14.28
N GLU A 63 -7.68 16.03 14.41
CA GLU A 63 -7.57 14.58 14.55
C GLU A 63 -8.15 14.12 15.89
N LYS A 64 -9.05 13.12 15.86
CA LYS A 64 -9.65 12.54 17.06
C LYS A 64 -8.58 11.83 17.90
N SER A 65 -8.71 11.91 19.22
CA SER A 65 -7.96 10.98 20.09
C SER A 65 -8.57 9.58 19.98
N ILE A 66 -7.75 8.53 20.11
CA ILE A 66 -8.20 7.13 20.08
C ILE A 66 -9.32 6.86 21.12
N HIS A 67 -9.30 7.56 22.25
CA HIS A 67 -10.31 7.45 23.31
C HIS A 67 -11.69 7.95 22.87
N GLU A 68 -11.77 8.77 21.82
CA GLU A 68 -13.00 9.33 21.26
C GLU A 68 -13.53 8.51 20.09
N TYR A 69 -12.84 7.44 19.69
CA TYR A 69 -13.22 6.65 18.52
C TYR A 69 -14.51 5.89 18.79
N THR A 70 -15.49 6.12 17.92
CA THR A 70 -16.67 5.27 17.76
C THR A 70 -16.29 3.91 17.18
N ASN A 71 -17.25 2.98 17.10
CA ASN A 71 -17.01 1.67 16.48
C ASN A 71 -16.71 1.82 14.99
N GLU A 72 -17.36 2.78 14.32
CA GLU A 72 -17.14 3.13 12.93
C GLU A 72 -15.74 3.71 12.72
N ASP A 73 -15.30 4.62 13.61
CA ASP A 73 -13.94 5.18 13.57
C ASP A 73 -12.88 4.09 13.72
N LYS A 74 -13.08 3.13 14.64
CA LYS A 74 -12.17 1.99 14.83
C LYS A 74 -12.09 1.11 13.59
N LYS A 75 -13.22 0.85 12.93
CA LYS A 75 -13.25 0.09 11.67
C LYS A 75 -12.43 0.80 10.59
N LYS A 76 -12.64 2.11 10.41
CA LYS A 76 -11.87 2.93 9.45
C LYS A 76 -10.38 2.97 9.76
N ALA A 77 -10.02 3.19 11.02
CA ALA A 77 -8.62 3.20 11.47
C ALA A 77 -7.92 1.84 11.29
N ASN A 78 -8.68 0.74 11.28
CA ASN A 78 -8.17 -0.60 11.06
C ASN A 78 -8.00 -0.99 9.59
N LEU A 79 -8.47 -0.17 8.63
CA LEU A 79 -8.41 -0.51 7.21
C LEU A 79 -6.98 -0.77 6.71
N ASP A 80 -5.95 -0.10 7.27
CA ASP A 80 -4.55 -0.41 6.94
C ASP A 80 -4.19 -1.87 7.26
N ASN A 81 -4.59 -2.36 8.44
CA ASN A 81 -4.35 -3.76 8.81
C ASN A 81 -5.12 -4.73 7.90
N VAL A 82 -6.35 -4.40 7.53
CA VAL A 82 -7.17 -5.21 6.61
C VAL A 82 -6.51 -5.27 5.23
N ALA A 83 -6.09 -4.13 4.70
CA ALA A 83 -5.39 -4.04 3.42
C ALA A 83 -4.08 -4.85 3.43
N LYS A 84 -3.27 -4.74 4.50
CA LYS A 84 -2.05 -5.53 4.67
C LYS A 84 -2.34 -7.03 4.68
N ASP A 85 -3.32 -7.48 5.44
CA ASP A 85 -3.72 -8.88 5.52
C ASP A 85 -4.14 -9.44 4.15
N ILE A 86 -4.93 -8.68 3.38
CA ILE A 86 -5.34 -9.07 2.02
C ILE A 86 -4.12 -9.20 1.11
N ILE A 87 -3.24 -8.20 1.10
CA ILE A 87 -2.03 -8.25 0.25
C ILE A 87 -1.15 -9.44 0.64
N PHE A 88 -0.94 -9.68 1.94
CA PHE A 88 -0.15 -10.83 2.39
C PHE A 88 -0.76 -12.17 1.98
N LYS A 89 -2.08 -12.31 2.05
CA LYS A 89 -2.78 -13.53 1.57
C LYS A 89 -2.57 -13.78 0.08
N THR A 90 -2.40 -12.74 -0.74
CA THR A 90 -2.13 -12.90 -2.18
C THR A 90 -0.75 -13.48 -2.45
N LEU A 91 0.18 -13.26 -1.51
CA LEU A 91 1.60 -13.62 -1.58
C LEU A 91 1.92 -14.89 -0.78
N ASP A 92 0.93 -15.57 -0.22
CA ASP A 92 1.11 -16.77 0.62
C ASP A 92 1.95 -17.86 -0.07
N LYS A 93 1.81 -17.96 -1.39
CA LYS A 93 2.59 -18.90 -2.23
C LYS A 93 3.96 -18.36 -2.66
N ASP A 94 4.16 -17.04 -2.66
CA ASP A 94 5.42 -16.40 -3.04
C ASP A 94 6.18 -15.91 -1.79
N LYS A 95 6.81 -16.86 -1.11
CA LYS A 95 7.60 -16.61 0.10
C LYS A 95 8.76 -15.63 -0.13
N ASN A 96 9.33 -15.61 -1.34
CA ASN A 96 10.39 -14.69 -1.70
C ASN A 96 9.87 -13.26 -1.69
N MET A 97 8.73 -13.01 -2.37
CA MET A 97 8.11 -11.69 -2.38
C MET A 97 7.68 -11.26 -0.97
N PHE A 98 7.01 -12.15 -0.23
CA PHE A 98 6.62 -11.88 1.15
C PHE A 98 7.81 -11.47 2.02
N SER A 99 8.96 -12.15 1.89
CA SER A 99 10.17 -11.85 2.68
C SER A 99 10.71 -10.43 2.47
N LYS A 100 10.47 -9.83 1.29
CA LYS A 100 10.93 -8.48 0.94
C LYS A 100 10.05 -7.39 1.54
N ILE A 101 8.75 -7.67 1.71
CA ILE A 101 7.76 -6.67 2.14
C ILE A 101 7.27 -6.85 3.58
N LYS A 102 7.57 -7.97 4.24
CA LYS A 102 7.08 -8.28 5.60
C LYS A 102 7.44 -7.25 6.68
N THR A 103 8.45 -6.42 6.43
CA THR A 103 8.90 -5.37 7.37
C THR A 103 8.25 -4.00 7.09
N CYS A 104 7.47 -3.88 6.02
CA CYS A 104 6.76 -2.64 5.69
C CYS A 104 5.71 -2.32 6.77
N ALA A 105 5.64 -1.05 7.17
CA ALA A 105 4.81 -0.63 8.29
C ALA A 105 3.34 -0.50 7.87
N THR A 106 3.09 0.07 6.69
CA THR A 106 1.74 0.36 6.18
C THR A 106 1.43 -0.44 4.91
N ALA A 107 0.15 -0.52 4.55
CA ALA A 107 -0.28 -1.12 3.28
C ALA A 107 0.27 -0.36 2.07
N LYS A 108 0.43 0.97 2.20
CA LYS A 108 1.08 1.82 1.22
C LYS A 108 2.54 1.45 0.99
N ASP A 109 3.33 1.32 2.06
CA ASP A 109 4.74 0.92 1.97
C ASP A 109 4.89 -0.44 1.27
N ILE A 110 3.95 -1.36 1.50
CA ILE A 110 3.92 -2.65 0.79
C ILE A 110 3.67 -2.44 -0.70
N SER A 111 2.64 -1.65 -1.06
CA SER A 111 2.25 -1.43 -2.45
C SER A 111 3.34 -0.73 -3.25
N GLU A 112 3.96 0.30 -2.69
CA GLU A 112 5.11 0.99 -3.28
C GLU A 112 6.29 0.04 -3.48
N LYS A 113 6.60 -0.79 -2.48
CA LYS A 113 7.70 -1.75 -2.59
C LYS A 113 7.41 -2.87 -3.61
N LEU A 114 6.17 -3.34 -3.69
CA LEU A 114 5.75 -4.28 -4.74
C LEU A 114 5.92 -3.67 -6.14
N THR A 115 5.51 -2.41 -6.29
CA THR A 115 5.66 -1.63 -7.53
C THR A 115 7.14 -1.58 -7.93
N GLN A 116 8.03 -1.17 -7.01
CA GLN A 116 9.49 -1.13 -7.25
C GLN A 116 10.08 -2.49 -7.65
N ILE A 117 9.63 -3.60 -7.06
CA ILE A 117 10.17 -4.93 -7.36
C ILE A 117 9.67 -5.48 -8.70
N CYS A 118 8.43 -5.16 -9.07
CA CYS A 118 7.76 -5.71 -10.26
C CYS A 118 8.08 -4.88 -11.51
N GLU A 119 8.04 -3.56 -11.39
CA GLU A 119 8.37 -2.63 -12.48
C GLU A 119 9.88 -2.38 -12.59
N GLY A 120 10.63 -2.67 -11.51
CA GLY A 120 12.09 -2.62 -11.43
C GLY A 120 12.62 -1.26 -10.96
N ASN A 121 13.67 -1.28 -10.11
CA ASN A 121 14.51 -0.09 -9.92
C ASN A 121 15.36 0.08 -11.17
N ASP A 122 15.21 1.21 -11.88
CA ASP A 122 16.16 1.64 -12.90
C ASP A 122 17.61 1.68 -12.39
N GLU A 123 17.84 1.77 -11.06
CA GLU A 123 19.18 1.72 -10.43
C GLU A 123 19.95 0.41 -10.65
N THR A 124 19.27 -0.73 -10.88
CA THR A 124 19.96 -2.01 -11.07
C THR A 124 20.65 -2.13 -12.44
N LYS A 125 20.32 -1.24 -13.38
CA LYS A 125 21.00 -1.15 -14.68
C LYS A 125 22.28 -0.33 -14.61
N GLU A 126 22.35 0.71 -13.77
CA GLU A 126 23.56 1.53 -13.64
C GLU A 126 24.72 0.81 -12.96
N ASN A 127 24.45 0.01 -11.92
CA ASN A 127 25.51 -0.73 -11.21
C ASN A 127 26.17 -1.85 -12.03
N LYS A 128 25.53 -2.32 -13.11
CA LYS A 128 26.17 -3.27 -14.05
C LYS A 128 27.00 -2.53 -15.11
N LEU A 129 26.61 -1.32 -15.48
CA LEU A 129 27.34 -0.51 -16.46
C LEU A 129 28.62 0.05 -15.86
N THR A 130 28.60 0.52 -14.61
CA THR A 130 29.80 1.03 -13.92
C THR A 130 30.82 -0.07 -13.64
N VAL A 131 30.39 -1.27 -13.23
CA VAL A 131 31.32 -2.41 -13.05
C VAL A 131 31.92 -2.86 -14.39
N ALA A 132 31.13 -2.88 -15.48
CA ALA A 132 31.63 -3.21 -16.81
C ALA A 132 32.59 -2.14 -17.37
N GLN A 133 32.30 -0.85 -17.15
CA GLN A 133 33.16 0.27 -17.54
C GLN A 133 34.47 0.30 -16.74
N GLN A 134 34.42 0.06 -15.42
CA GLN A 134 35.62 -0.02 -14.58
C GLN A 134 36.52 -1.19 -15.00
N LYS A 135 35.93 -2.33 -15.39
CA LYS A 135 36.70 -3.49 -15.87
C LYS A 135 37.41 -3.20 -17.19
N TYR A 136 36.73 -2.56 -18.15
CA TYR A 136 37.34 -2.19 -19.44
C TYR A 136 38.49 -1.18 -19.29
N VAL A 137 38.37 -0.22 -18.36
CA VAL A 137 39.42 0.79 -18.10
C VAL A 137 40.65 0.17 -17.44
N MET A 138 40.50 -0.82 -16.56
CA MET A 138 41.66 -1.49 -15.95
C MET A 138 42.40 -2.44 -16.91
N ASP A 139 41.73 -3.01 -17.90
CA ASP A 139 42.36 -3.92 -18.89
C ASP A 139 43.16 -3.16 -19.99
N LEU A 140 43.16 -1.81 -19.96
CA LEU A 140 43.82 -0.92 -20.93
C LEU A 140 45.08 -0.21 -20.39
N PHE A 141 45.51 -0.54 -19.17
CA PHE A 141 46.77 -0.08 -18.54
C PHE A 141 47.64 -1.27 -18.15
#